data_AF-A0A0D0B937-F1
#
_entry.id   AF-A0A0D0B937-F1
#
_cell.length_a   1.000
_cell.length_b   1.000
_cell.length_c   1.000
_cell.angle_alpha   90.00
_cell.angle_beta   90.00
_cell.angle_gamma   90.00
#
_symmetry.space_group_name_H-M   'P 1'
#
loop_
_entity.id
_entity.type
_entity.pdbx_description
1 polymer ?
#
loop_
_entity_poly.entity_id
_entity_poly.type
_entity_poly.pdbx_seq_one_letter_code
_entity_poly.pdbx_strand_id
1 'polypeptide(L)'
;VLIIDGLDECAGSDHQQRIISILASAMQKHALPLRILIASRPEPRIKESFADPHLGNICRWIPLNSTYEASRDIRVFLQDRFKNILARHSHSMSHIPRPWPSSEQIEYLVHKASGHFVYASTVLKYVN
;
A
#
# COMPACT_ATOMS: atom_id res chain seq x y z
N VAL A 1 6.53 -0.10 -20.70
CA VAL A 1 5.85 -0.81 -19.59
C VAL A 1 4.53 -0.10 -19.37
N LEU A 2 3.42 -0.82 -19.28
CA LEU A 2 2.10 -0.29 -18.92
C LEU A 2 1.84 -0.63 -17.45
N ILE A 3 1.51 0.37 -16.64
CA ILE A 3 1.19 0.19 -15.22
C ILE A 3 -0.28 0.54 -15.04
N ILE A 4 -1.01 -0.37 -14.40
CA ILE A 4 -2.39 -0.17 -13.98
C ILE A 4 -2.38 -0.22 -12.45
N ASP A 5 -2.64 0.92 -11.83
CA ASP A 5 -2.66 1.06 -10.37
C ASP A 5 -4.10 1.25 -9.90
N GLY A 6 -4.51 0.49 -8.89
CA GLY A 6 -5.87 0.51 -8.35
C GLY A 6 -6.92 -0.15 -9.24
N LEU A 7 -6.64 -1.31 -9.86
CA LEU A 7 -7.64 -2.03 -10.69
C LEU A 7 -8.94 -2.32 -9.90
N ASP A 8 -8.83 -2.58 -8.61
CA ASP A 8 -9.97 -2.80 -7.71
C ASP A 8 -10.91 -1.58 -7.58
N GLU A 9 -10.44 -0.37 -7.86
CA GLU A 9 -11.28 0.85 -7.84
C GLU A 9 -12.19 0.97 -9.07
N CYS A 10 -12.06 0.09 -10.06
CA CYS A 10 -12.95 0.07 -11.22
C CYS A 10 -14.37 -0.28 -10.79
N ALA A 11 -15.32 0.63 -11.08
CA ALA A 11 -16.72 0.44 -10.74
C ALA A 11 -17.32 -0.78 -11.45
N GLY A 12 -17.69 -1.81 -10.69
CA GLY A 12 -18.31 -3.04 -11.20
C GLY A 12 -17.31 -4.18 -11.38
N SER A 13 -17.55 -5.29 -10.68
CA SER A 13 -16.71 -6.50 -10.70
C SER A 13 -16.45 -7.04 -12.09
N ASP A 14 -17.44 -6.93 -12.98
CA ASP A 14 -17.35 -7.46 -14.34
C ASP A 14 -16.38 -6.64 -15.20
N HIS A 15 -16.20 -5.34 -14.90
CA HIS A 15 -15.22 -4.50 -15.56
C HIS A 15 -13.79 -4.89 -15.19
N GLN A 16 -13.53 -5.24 -13.93
CA GLN A 16 -12.21 -5.69 -13.47
C GLN A 16 -11.76 -6.93 -14.26
N GLN A 17 -12.63 -7.95 -14.36
CA GLN A 17 -12.33 -9.19 -15.10
C GLN A 17 -12.20 -8.93 -16.61
N ARG A 18 -13.03 -8.05 -17.17
CA ARG A 18 -12.98 -7.67 -18.58
C ARG A 18 -11.69 -6.93 -18.95
N ILE A 19 -11.19 -6.05 -18.08
CA ILE A 19 -9.90 -5.38 -18.29
C ILE A 19 -8.78 -6.44 -18.34
N ILE A 20 -8.74 -7.35 -17.36
CA ILE A 20 -7.73 -8.42 -17.31
C ILE A 20 -7.77 -9.28 -18.59
N SER A 21 -8.97 -9.68 -19.05
CA SER A 21 -9.11 -10.54 -20.23
C SER A 21 -8.71 -9.85 -21.54
N ILE A 22 -9.02 -8.56 -21.69
CA ILE A 22 -8.58 -7.76 -22.85
C ILE A 22 -7.06 -7.66 -22.90
N LEU A 23 -6.43 -7.33 -21.77
CA LEU A 23 -4.97 -7.18 -21.70
C LEU A 23 -4.25 -8.50 -21.97
N ALA A 24 -4.73 -9.59 -21.38
CA ALA A 24 -4.21 -10.92 -21.61
C ALA A 24 -4.34 -11.34 -23.08
N SER A 25 -5.52 -11.12 -23.68
CA SER A 25 -5.76 -11.40 -25.09
C SER A 25 -4.82 -10.61 -26.00
N ALA A 26 -4.60 -9.32 -25.68
CA ALA A 26 -3.71 -8.47 -26.45
C ALA A 26 -2.24 -8.95 -26.36
N MET A 27 -1.80 -9.39 -25.17
CA MET A 27 -0.47 -9.97 -24.97
C MET A 27 -0.25 -11.25 -25.76
N GLN A 28 -1.24 -12.14 -25.78
CA GLN A 28 -1.14 -13.42 -26.47
C GLN A 28 -1.24 -13.28 -28.00
N LYS A 29 -2.13 -12.41 -28.50
CA LYS A 29 -2.42 -12.32 -29.95
C LYS A 29 -1.42 -11.47 -30.73
N HIS A 30 -0.91 -10.40 -30.13
CA HIS A 30 -0.21 -9.36 -30.88
C HIS A 30 1.29 -9.27 -30.55
N ALA A 31 1.81 -10.16 -29.69
CA ALA A 31 3.21 -10.18 -29.27
C ALA A 31 3.75 -8.77 -28.96
N LEU A 32 2.95 -7.97 -28.25
CA LEU A 32 3.27 -6.55 -28.08
C LEU A 32 4.58 -6.41 -27.30
N PRO A 33 5.45 -5.44 -27.65
CA PRO A 33 6.74 -5.24 -27.00
C PRO A 33 6.61 -4.51 -25.66
N LEU A 34 5.62 -4.86 -24.84
CA LEU A 34 5.33 -4.20 -23.57
C LEU A 34 5.11 -5.22 -22.45
N ARG A 35 5.56 -4.85 -21.25
CA ARG A 35 5.24 -5.56 -20.01
C ARG A 35 4.12 -4.81 -19.31
N ILE A 36 3.14 -5.55 -18.80
CA ILE A 36 2.01 -5.01 -18.03
C ILE A 36 2.25 -5.33 -16.56
N LEU A 37 2.15 -4.31 -15.70
CA LEU A 37 2.13 -4.44 -14.25
C LEU A 37 0.75 -4.00 -13.77
N ILE A 38 0.06 -4.86 -13.02
CA ILE A 38 -1.23 -4.56 -12.42
C ILE A 38 -1.03 -4.56 -10.90
N ALA A 39 -1.27 -3.41 -10.27
CA ALA A 39 -1.32 -3.24 -8.83
C ALA A 39 -2.78 -3.06 -8.39
N SER A 40 -3.20 -3.86 -7.41
CA SER A 40 -4.60 -3.93 -6.99
C SER A 40 -4.72 -4.59 -5.63
N ARG A 41 -5.80 -4.26 -4.89
CA ARG A 41 -6.24 -5.12 -3.77
C ARG A 41 -6.68 -6.48 -4.31
N PRO A 42 -6.52 -7.56 -3.52
CA PRO A 42 -6.79 -8.91 -3.99
C PRO A 42 -8.28 -9.24 -3.81
N GLU A 43 -9.15 -8.48 -4.50
CA GLU A 43 -10.60 -8.70 -4.50
C GLU A 43 -10.96 -10.06 -5.12
N PRO A 44 -12.08 -10.69 -4.73
CA PRO A 44 -12.41 -12.06 -5.15
C PRO A 44 -12.37 -12.27 -6.66
N ARG A 45 -12.95 -11.33 -7.42
CA ARG A 45 -13.07 -11.41 -8.88
C ARG A 45 -11.74 -11.26 -9.60
N ILE A 46 -10.84 -10.44 -9.06
CA ILE A 46 -9.47 -10.28 -9.53
C ILE A 46 -8.69 -11.58 -9.27
N LYS A 47 -8.80 -12.14 -8.05
CA LYS A 47 -8.19 -13.43 -7.71
C LYS A 47 -8.67 -14.55 -8.64
N GLU A 48 -9.98 -14.64 -8.87
CA GLU A 48 -10.58 -15.63 -9.78
C GLU A 48 -10.01 -15.52 -11.20
N SER A 49 -9.86 -14.31 -11.74
CA SER A 49 -9.27 -14.12 -13.06
C SER A 49 -7.83 -14.66 -13.11
N PHE A 50 -6.99 -14.35 -12.12
CA PHE A 50 -5.61 -14.85 -12.11
C PHE A 50 -5.46 -16.33 -11.73
N ALA A 51 -6.51 -16.97 -11.21
CA ALA A 51 -6.56 -18.42 -10.99
C ALA A 51 -6.86 -19.22 -12.27
N ASP A 52 -7.32 -18.57 -13.34
CA ASP A 52 -7.52 -19.19 -14.65
C ASP A 52 -6.17 -19.70 -15.20
N PRO A 53 -6.04 -21.00 -15.56
CA PRO A 53 -4.81 -21.56 -16.11
C PRO A 53 -4.28 -20.83 -17.35
N HIS A 54 -5.15 -20.25 -18.18
CA HIS A 54 -4.74 -19.49 -19.35
C HIS A 54 -4.00 -18.19 -18.98
N LEU A 55 -4.38 -17.58 -17.85
CA LEU A 55 -3.74 -16.38 -17.30
C LEU A 55 -2.51 -16.73 -16.47
N GLY A 56 -2.55 -17.83 -15.72
CA GLY A 56 -1.44 -18.32 -14.91
C GLY A 56 -0.16 -18.60 -15.70
N ASN A 57 -0.28 -18.96 -16.99
CA ASN A 57 0.87 -19.22 -17.86
C ASN A 57 1.56 -17.95 -18.40
N ILE A 58 0.88 -16.81 -18.40
CA ILE A 58 1.41 -15.55 -18.97
C ILE A 58 1.59 -14.44 -17.92
N CYS A 59 1.08 -14.65 -16.72
CA CYS A 59 1.12 -13.68 -15.63
C CYS A 59 1.85 -14.25 -14.42
N ARG A 60 2.60 -13.39 -13.73
CA ARG A 60 3.18 -13.71 -12.43
C ARG A 60 2.43 -12.95 -11.34
N TRP A 61 1.73 -13.67 -10.48
CA TRP A 61 1.12 -13.11 -9.28
C TRP A 61 2.16 -12.88 -8.19
N ILE A 62 2.20 -11.68 -7.61
CA ILE A 62 3.13 -11.30 -6.53
C ILE A 62 2.30 -10.80 -5.35
N PRO A 63 1.97 -11.66 -4.37
CA PRO A 63 1.24 -11.22 -3.18
C PRO A 63 2.16 -10.38 -2.29
N LEU A 64 1.71 -9.17 -1.93
CA LEU A 64 2.46 -8.28 -1.04
C LEU A 64 2.16 -8.51 0.45
N ASN A 65 1.18 -9.36 0.79
CA ASN A 65 0.59 -9.42 2.13
C ASN A 65 1.09 -10.57 3.02
N SER A 66 1.82 -11.56 2.49
CA SER A 66 2.08 -12.79 3.25
C SER A 66 3.16 -12.67 4.32
N THR A 67 4.00 -11.63 4.28
CA THR A 67 5.10 -11.39 5.23
C THR A 67 5.28 -9.93 5.63
N TYR A 68 4.38 -9.04 5.21
CA TYR A 68 4.55 -7.59 5.42
C TYR A 68 4.16 -7.18 6.85
N GLU A 69 5.16 -6.89 7.68
CA GLU A 69 4.97 -6.35 9.03
C GLU A 69 4.71 -4.83 9.00
N ALA A 70 3.60 -4.40 8.40
CA ALA A 70 3.24 -2.99 8.28
C ALA A 70 3.35 -2.22 9.62
N SER A 71 2.95 -2.85 10.72
CA SER A 71 3.03 -2.26 12.07
C SER A 71 4.47 -1.94 12.48
N ARG A 72 5.45 -2.75 12.08
CA ARG A 72 6.87 -2.50 12.37
C ARG A 72 7.38 -1.28 11.60
N ASP A 73 7.06 -1.21 10.32
CA ASP A 73 7.50 -0.09 9.48
C ASP A 73 6.81 1.22 9.90
N ILE A 74 5.51 1.16 10.23
CA ILE A 74 4.76 2.32 10.75
C ILE A 74 5.36 2.81 12.06
N ARG A 75 5.79 1.91 12.96
CA ARG A 75 6.46 2.28 14.21
C ARG A 75 7.74 3.07 13.94
N VAL A 76 8.61 2.56 13.08
CA VAL A 76 9.87 3.22 12.70
C VAL A 76 9.57 4.58 12.06
N PHE A 77 8.60 4.64 11.16
CA PHE A 77 8.16 5.86 10.50
C PHE A 77 7.66 6.92 11.50
N LEU A 78 6.77 6.54 12.43
CA LEU A 78 6.27 7.47 13.46
C LEU A 78 7.41 7.97 14.35
N GLN A 79 8.28 7.07 14.83
CA GLN A 79 9.42 7.45 15.68
C GLN A 79 10.36 8.44 14.98
N ASP A 80 10.73 8.19 13.73
CA ASP A 80 11.58 9.09 12.96
C ASP A 80 10.90 10.46 12.75
N ARG A 81 9.63 10.46 12.35
CA ARG A 81 8.92 11.69 12.00
C ARG A 81 8.59 12.54 13.22
N PHE A 82 8.28 11.95 14.37
CA PHE A 82 8.14 12.69 15.61
C PHE A 82 9.47 13.28 16.11
N LYS A 83 10.60 12.55 15.96
CA LYS A 83 11.93 13.13 16.22
C LYS A 83 12.19 14.35 15.33
N ASN A 84 11.81 14.27 14.06
CA ASN A 84 11.94 15.40 13.13
C ASN A 84 11.07 16.61 13.52
N ILE A 85 9.82 16.38 13.91
CA ILE A 85 8.94 17.46 14.45
C ILE A 85 9.60 18.09 15.67
N LEU A 86 10.11 17.26 16.58
CA LEU A 86 10.72 17.75 17.80
C LEU A 86 11.99 18.58 17.54
N ALA A 87 12.82 18.16 16.61
CA ALA A 87 14.01 18.91 16.21
C ALA A 87 13.65 20.28 15.62
N ARG A 88 12.63 20.32 14.74
CA ARG A 88 12.15 21.55 14.09
C ARG A 88 11.55 22.55 15.09
N HIS A 89 10.85 22.07 16.11
CA HIS A 89 10.18 22.89 17.12
C HIS A 89 10.89 22.87 18.48
N SER A 90 12.21 22.62 18.49
CA SER A 90 13.00 22.39 19.71
C SER A 90 12.89 23.52 20.74
N HIS A 91 12.80 24.78 20.30
CA HIS A 91 12.66 25.92 21.20
C HIS A 91 11.27 25.99 21.87
N SER A 92 10.19 25.90 21.08
CA SER A 92 8.82 25.95 21.61
C SER A 92 8.45 24.69 22.40
N MET A 93 9.06 23.54 22.08
CA MET A 93 8.86 22.25 22.75
C MET A 93 9.92 21.93 23.80
N SER A 94 10.64 22.94 24.30
CA SER A 94 11.68 22.79 25.34
C SER A 94 11.12 22.31 26.68
N HIS A 95 9.88 22.68 27.01
CA HIS A 95 9.19 22.29 28.24
C HIS A 95 8.54 20.90 28.19
N ILE A 96 8.55 20.24 27.03
CA ILE A 96 7.87 18.96 26.83
C ILE A 96 8.77 17.81 27.35
N PRO A 97 8.25 16.92 28.22
CA PRO A 97 8.99 15.76 28.70
C PRO A 97 9.52 14.85 27.58
N ARG A 98 10.67 14.21 27.82
CA ARG A 98 11.28 13.24 26.92
C ARG A 98 11.11 11.82 27.45
N PRO A 99 10.94 10.81 26.57
CA PRO A 99 10.81 10.91 25.11
C PRO A 99 9.46 11.53 24.69
N TRP A 100 9.43 12.15 23.51
CA TRP A 100 8.20 12.66 22.92
C TRP A 100 8.01 12.14 21.49
N PRO A 101 6.85 11.54 21.17
CA PRO A 101 5.86 11.00 22.10
C PRO A 101 6.43 9.89 23.00
N SER A 102 5.67 9.49 24.02
CA SER A 102 6.02 8.31 24.81
C SER A 102 5.93 7.03 23.95
N SER A 103 6.64 5.98 24.34
CA SER A 103 6.57 4.69 23.63
C SER A 103 5.13 4.15 23.58
N GLU A 104 4.34 4.33 24.64
CA GLU A 104 2.93 3.92 24.69
C GLU A 104 2.08 4.69 23.66
N GLN A 105 2.31 5.99 23.51
CA GLN A 105 1.61 6.79 22.49
C GLN A 105 1.99 6.35 21.07
N ILE A 106 3.25 6.00 20.83
CA ILE A 106 3.68 5.43 19.54
C ILE A 106 2.95 4.11 19.28
N GLU A 107 2.94 3.17 20.22
CA GLU A 107 2.26 1.88 20.04
C GLU A 107 0.76 2.05 19.83
N TYR A 108 0.13 2.98 20.54
CA TYR A 108 -1.28 3.32 20.32
C TYR A 108 -1.54 3.79 18.88
N LEU A 109 -0.69 4.67 18.34
CA LEU A 109 -0.81 5.15 16.96
C LEU A 109 -0.53 4.05 15.92
N VAL A 110 0.43 3.17 16.19
CA VAL A 110 0.71 1.99 15.35
C VAL A 110 -0.51 1.08 15.29
N HIS A 111 -1.11 0.78 16.44
CA HIS A 111 -2.33 -0.03 16.52
C HIS A 111 -3.49 0.64 15.77
N LYS A 112 -3.71 1.95 15.98
CA LYS A 112 -4.75 2.70 15.28
C LYS A 112 -4.54 2.80 13.77
N ALA A 113 -3.29 2.76 13.30
CA ALA A 113 -3.01 2.73 11.88
C ALA A 113 -3.52 1.44 11.21
N SER A 114 -3.60 0.32 11.94
CA SER A 114 -4.07 -0.97 11.41
C SER A 114 -3.38 -1.35 10.08
N GLY A 115 -2.07 -1.08 9.97
CA GLY A 115 -1.27 -1.31 8.77
C GLY A 115 -1.34 -0.22 7.69
N HIS A 116 -2.10 0.87 7.89
CA HIS A 116 -2.28 1.93 6.90
C HIS A 116 -1.36 3.14 7.17
N PHE A 117 -0.39 3.36 6.29
CA PHE A 117 0.50 4.54 6.34
C PHE A 117 -0.23 5.87 6.16
N VAL A 118 -1.37 5.88 5.48
CA VAL A 118 -2.20 7.08 5.29
C VAL A 118 -2.67 7.63 6.64
N TYR A 119 -3.03 6.76 7.58
CA TYR A 119 -3.40 7.18 8.94
C TYR A 119 -2.21 7.82 9.65
N ALA A 120 -1.07 7.12 9.72
CA ALA A 120 0.14 7.61 10.37
C ALA A 120 0.61 8.96 9.79
N SER A 121 0.58 9.09 8.46
CA SER A 121 0.93 10.33 7.76
C SER A 121 -0.03 11.47 8.07
N THR A 122 -1.33 11.19 8.19
CA THR A 122 -2.35 12.18 8.56
C THR A 122 -2.14 12.67 9.99
N VAL A 123 -1.89 11.77 10.94
CA VAL A 123 -1.57 12.14 12.34
C VAL A 123 -0.34 13.05 12.40
N LEU A 124 0.74 12.69 11.70
CA LEU A 124 1.95 13.51 11.68
C LEU A 124 1.74 14.89 11.06
N LYS A 125 0.91 14.99 10.00
CA LYS A 125 0.54 16.27 9.40
C LYS A 125 -0.30 17.13 10.34
N TYR A 126 -1.14 16.52 11.16
CA TYR A 126 -1.94 17.23 12.15
C TYR A 126 -1.10 17.76 13.32
N VAL A 127 -0.08 17.00 13.73
CA VAL A 127 0.79 17.37 14.87
C VAL A 127 1.89 18.36 14.48
N ASN A 128 2.41 18.29 13.25
CA ASN A 128 3.47 19.17 12.74
C ASN A 128 2.95 20.56 12.36
#